data_AF-A0A9P5EN28-F1
#
_entry.id   AF-A0A9P5EN28-F1
#
_cell.length_a   1.000
_cell.length_b   1.000
_cell.length_c   1.000
_cell.angle_alpha   90.00
_cell.angle_beta   90.00
_cell.angle_gamma   90.00
#
_symmetry.space_group_name_H-M   'P 1'
#
loop_
_entity.id
_entity.type
_entity.pdbx_description
1 polymer ?
#
loop_
_entity_poly.entity_id
_entity_poly.type
_entity_poly.pdbx_seq_one_letter_code
_entity_poly.pdbx_strand_id
1 'polypeptide(L)'
;MKHVAFFGGTGRTIFNSLCHAFLDETIFCHVLIRDTDKLRALLVSSMPDLAREYSLRLRVVQGDVLSYDDVANVLFPPQTL
;
A
#
# COMPACT_ATOMS: atom_id res chain seq x y z
N MET A 1 -0.71 -16.87 0.98
CA MET A 1 -0.38 -15.45 1.23
C MET A 1 -1.69 -14.70 1.44
N LYS A 2 -1.79 -13.87 2.48
CA LYS A 2 -2.99 -13.05 2.76
C LYS A 2 -2.84 -11.70 2.09
N HIS A 3 -3.93 -11.14 1.55
CA HIS A 3 -3.91 -9.82 0.93
C HIS A 3 -4.70 -8.84 1.80
N VAL A 4 -4.15 -7.64 2.01
CA VAL A 4 -4.79 -6.58 2.81
C VAL A 4 -4.78 -5.28 2.02
N ALA A 5 -5.93 -4.61 1.97
CA ALA A 5 -6.09 -3.32 1.30
C ALA A 5 -6.12 -2.17 2.31
N PHE A 6 -5.39 -1.11 2.01
CA PHE A 6 -5.32 0.13 2.79
C PHE A 6 -5.77 1.31 1.93
N PHE A 7 -6.83 2.01 2.36
CA PHE A 7 -7.36 3.17 1.66
C PHE A 7 -6.93 4.45 2.38
N GLY A 8 -6.13 5.30 1.72
CA GLY A 8 -5.54 6.48 2.37
C GLY A 8 -4.27 6.15 3.16
N GLY A 9 -3.41 5.29 2.62
CA GLY A 9 -2.20 4.77 3.27
C GLY A 9 -1.14 5.79 3.72
N THR A 10 -1.33 7.09 3.49
CA THR A 10 -0.48 8.17 4.03
C THR A 10 -1.08 8.86 5.26
N GLY A 11 -2.30 8.52 5.66
CA GLY A 11 -2.90 8.98 6.92
C GLY A 11 -2.28 8.24 8.11
N ARG A 12 -1.95 8.97 9.19
CA ARG A 12 -1.15 8.47 10.33
C ARG A 12 -1.56 7.07 10.83
N THR A 13 -2.84 6.85 11.11
CA THR A 13 -3.34 5.56 11.63
C THR A 13 -3.21 4.42 10.61
N ILE A 14 -3.51 4.72 9.35
CA ILE A 14 -3.51 3.74 8.26
C ILE A 14 -2.07 3.39 7.88
N PHE A 15 -1.20 4.40 7.84
CA PHE A 15 0.23 4.22 7.61
C PHE A 15 0.87 3.35 8.69
N ASN A 16 0.57 3.58 9.97
CA ASN A 16 1.06 2.71 11.05
C ASN A 16 0.58 1.25 10.89
N SER A 17 -0.69 1.07 10.50
CA SER A 17 -1.25 -0.27 10.25
C SER A 17 -0.57 -0.95 9.05
N LEU A 18 -0.25 -0.18 8.00
CA LEU A 18 0.54 -0.64 6.85
C LEU A 18 1.95 -1.07 7.28
N CYS A 19 2.64 -0.29 8.11
CA CYS A 19 3.95 -0.65 8.66
C CYS A 19 3.90 -1.96 9.45
N HIS A 20 2.88 -2.14 10.30
CA HIS A 20 2.69 -3.40 11.02
C HIS A 20 2.43 -4.58 10.09
N ALA A 21 1.62 -4.41 9.04
CA ALA A 21 1.39 -5.45 8.05
C ALA A 21 2.66 -5.85 7.29
N PHE A 22 3.58 -4.90 7.05
CA PHE A 22 4.87 -5.22 6.43
C PHE A 22 5.79 -6.09 7.28
N LEU A 23 5.68 -6.03 8.60
CA LEU A 23 6.46 -6.90 9.49
C LEU A 23 6.01 -8.36 9.42
N ASP A 24 4.79 -8.62 8.91
CA ASP A 24 4.31 -9.98 8.64
C ASP A 24 4.61 -10.37 7.19
N GLU A 25 5.57 -11.28 7.00
CA GLU A 25 5.99 -11.77 5.67
C GLU A 25 4.89 -12.54 4.93
N THR A 26 3.83 -12.96 5.63
CA THR A 26 2.72 -13.70 5.02
C THR A 26 1.67 -12.79 4.37
N ILE A 27 1.82 -11.47 4.53
CA ILE A 27 0.91 -10.44 4.03
C ILE A 27 1.47 -9.74 2.79
N PHE A 28 0.59 -9.58 1.79
CA PHE A 28 0.77 -8.71 0.63
C PHE A 28 -0.15 -7.49 0.76
N CYS A 29 0.42 -6.30 0.72
CA CYS A 29 -0.29 -5.04 0.93
C CYS A 29 -0.70 -4.42 -0.41
N HIS A 30 -1.94 -3.96 -0.49
CA HIS A 30 -2.43 -3.08 -1.54
C HIS A 30 -2.75 -1.72 -0.94
N VAL A 31 -2.25 -0.63 -1.50
CA VAL A 31 -2.42 0.71 -0.94
C VAL A 31 -2.96 1.66 -1.99
N LEU A 32 -4.10 2.30 -1.68
CA LEU A 32 -4.65 3.41 -2.47
C LEU A 32 -4.26 4.73 -1.85
N ILE A 33 -3.59 5.58 -2.63
CA ILE A 33 -3.10 6.89 -2.20
C ILE A 33 -3.07 7.88 -3.36
N ARG A 34 -3.21 9.18 -3.07
CA ARG A 34 -3.10 10.24 -4.09
C ARG A 34 -1.65 10.60 -4.43
N ASP A 35 -0.78 10.52 -3.44
CA ASP A 35 0.61 11.00 -3.50
C ASP A 35 1.58 9.87 -3.18
N THR A 36 2.19 9.32 -4.23
CA THR A 36 3.13 8.20 -4.17
C THR A 36 4.48 8.59 -3.59
N ASP A 37 4.90 9.84 -3.81
CA ASP A 37 6.18 10.35 -3.30
C ASP A 37 6.12 10.54 -1.79
N LYS A 38 4.98 11.03 -1.29
CA LYS A 38 4.74 11.11 0.16
C LYS A 38 4.76 9.73 0.81
N LEU A 39 4.14 8.72 0.21
CA LEU A 39 4.20 7.35 0.76
C LEU A 39 5.63 6.81 0.76
N ARG A 40 6.38 7.02 -0.32
CA ARG A 40 7.79 6.62 -0.41
C ARG A 40 8.62 7.29 0.68
N ALA A 41 8.47 8.60 0.89
CA ALA A 41 9.20 9.33 1.91
C ALA A 41 8.87 8.83 3.33
N LEU A 42 7.60 8.55 3.63
CA LEU A 42 7.17 7.98 4.91
C LEU A 42 7.74 6.58 5.14
N LEU A 43 7.71 5.72 4.12
CA LEU A 43 8.26 4.36 4.21
C LEU A 43 9.78 4.37 4.43
N VAL A 44 10.53 5.17 3.66
CA VAL A 44 11.99 5.27 3.80
C VAL A 44 12.39 5.80 5.19
N SER A 45 11.67 6.80 5.71
CA SER A 45 11.95 7.36 7.04
C SER A 45 11.56 6.44 8.19
N SER A 46 10.50 5.65 8.04
CA SER A 46 9.97 4.81 9.13
C SER A 46 10.56 3.41 9.15
N MET A 47 10.96 2.88 8.00
CA MET A 47 11.38 1.48 7.82
C MET A 47 12.45 1.35 6.72
N PRO A 48 13.64 1.95 6.91
CA PRO A 48 14.68 2.05 5.87
C PRO A 48 15.19 0.68 5.38
N ASP A 49 15.26 -0.31 6.27
CA ASP A 49 15.79 -1.64 5.93
C ASP A 49 14.84 -2.44 5.04
N LEU A 50 13.53 -2.25 5.22
CA LEU A 50 12.48 -2.93 4.47
C LEU A 50 12.08 -2.16 3.20
N ALA A 51 12.59 -0.94 3.02
CA ALA A 51 12.34 -0.09 1.86
C ALA A 51 12.61 -0.78 0.52
N ARG A 52 13.63 -1.64 0.47
CA ARG A 52 14.02 -2.37 -0.75
C ARG A 52 13.12 -3.56 -1.04
N GLU A 53 12.46 -4.13 -0.04
CA GLU A 53 11.58 -5.29 -0.16
C GLU A 53 10.14 -4.91 -0.48
N TYR A 54 9.76 -3.64 -0.32
CA TYR A 54 8.40 -3.19 -0.58
C TYR A 54 7.93 -3.45 -2.01
N SER A 55 8.79 -3.33 -3.01
CA SER A 55 8.40 -3.62 -4.39
C SER A 55 7.91 -5.06 -4.60
N LEU A 56 8.24 -5.99 -3.70
CA LEU A 56 7.83 -7.39 -3.77
C LEU A 56 6.50 -7.69 -3.05
N ARG A 57 6.13 -6.89 -2.04
CA ARG A 57 4.96 -7.14 -1.17
C ARG A 57 3.99 -5.96 -1.07
N LEU A 58 4.19 -4.92 -1.87
CA LEU A 58 3.36 -3.73 -1.93
C LEU A 58 2.93 -3.46 -3.37
N ARG A 59 1.62 -3.45 -3.59
CA ARG A 59 1.02 -2.82 -4.77
C ARG A 59 0.51 -1.44 -4.39
N VAL A 60 0.99 -0.42 -5.09
CA VAL A 60 0.51 0.96 -4.94
C VAL A 60 -0.44 1.27 -6.10
N VAL A 61 -1.64 1.70 -5.77
CA VAL A 61 -2.58 2.28 -6.72
C VAL A 61 -2.61 3.79 -6.45
N GLN A 62 -2.23 4.58 -7.46
CA GLN A 62 -2.35 6.03 -7.38
C GLN A 62 -3.77 6.43 -7.77
N GLY A 63 -4.50 7.07 -6.87
CA GLY A 63 -5.90 7.43 -7.09
C GLY A 63 -6.57 8.02 -5.86
N ASP A 64 -7.89 8.21 -5.95
CA ASP A 64 -8.73 8.76 -4.90
C ASP A 64 -9.63 7.69 -4.28
N VAL A 65 -9.73 7.65 -2.95
CA VAL A 65 -10.66 6.75 -2.25
C VAL A 65 -12.14 7.05 -2.55
N LEU A 66 -12.43 8.27 -3.02
CA LEU A 66 -13.76 8.66 -3.46
C LEU A 66 -14.09 8.18 -4.89
N SER A 67 -13.09 7.72 -5.64
CA SER A 67 -13.26 7.20 -6.99
C SER A 67 -13.63 5.72 -6.93
N TYR A 68 -14.78 5.37 -7.49
CA TYR A 68 -15.22 3.97 -7.60
C TYR A 68 -14.19 3.13 -8.37
N ASP A 69 -13.68 3.65 -9.49
CA ASP A 69 -12.76 2.92 -10.36
C ASP A 69 -11.43 2.63 -9.64
N ASP A 70 -10.92 3.59 -8.87
CA ASP A 70 -9.67 3.44 -8.13
C ASP A 70 -9.80 2.42 -7.01
N VAL A 71 -10.92 2.45 -6.28
CA VAL A 71 -11.25 1.46 -5.25
C VAL A 71 -11.45 0.08 -5.87
N ALA A 72 -12.16 -0.01 -6.99
CA ALA A 72 -12.39 -1.26 -7.71
C ALA A 72 -11.06 -1.87 -8.19
N ASN A 73 -10.13 -1.06 -8.68
CA ASN A 73 -8.80 -1.52 -9.12
C ASN A 73 -7.96 -2.12 -7.98
N VAL A 74 -8.17 -1.66 -6.74
CA VAL A 74 -7.52 -2.22 -5.54
C VAL A 74 -8.15 -3.56 -5.15
N LEU A 75 -9.49 -3.62 -5.09
CA LEU A 75 -10.23 -4.80 -4.64
C LEU A 75 -10.27 -5.92 -5.67
N PHE A 76 -10.30 -5.55 -6.95
CA PHE A 76 -10.37 -6.45 -8.10
C PHE A 76 -9.27 -6.07 -9.09
N PRO A 77 -8.00 -6.40 -8.77
CA PRO A 77 -6.88 -6.12 -9.68
C PRO A 77 -7.18 -6.72 -11.06
N PRO A 78 -6.93 -6.00 -12.16
CA PRO A 78 -6.99 -6.60 -13.48
C PRO A 78 -6.05 -7.80 -13.50
N GLN A 79 -6.59 -8.97 -13.87
CA GLN A 79 -5.76 -10.16 -14.05
C GLN A 79 -4.84 -9.86 -15.25
N THR A 80 -3.55 -9.72 -14.98
CA THR A 80 -2.54 -9.73 -16.04
C THR A 80 -2.61 -11.09 -16.73
N LEU A 81 -3.09 -11.10 -17.97
CA LEU A 81 -2.99 -12.22 -18.91
C LEU A 81 -1.53 -12.60 -19.16
#